data_AF-A0A7X4YUU4-F1
#
_entry.id   AF-A0A7X4YUU4-F1
#
_cell.length_a   1.000
_cell.length_b   1.000
_cell.length_c   1.000
_cell.angle_alpha   90.00
_cell.angle_beta   90.00
_cell.angle_gamma   90.00
#
_symmetry.space_group_name_H-M   'P 1'
#
loop_
_entity.id
_entity.type
_entity.pdbx_description
1 polymer ?
#
loop_
_entity_poly.entity_id
_entity_poly.type
_entity_poly.pdbx_seq_one_letter_code
_entity_poly.pdbx_strand_id
1 'polypeptide(L)'
;MKKTICLLMSFLLAILTASPSYATGHPAPISVTIDGKPVSFDTAPIRKQGSVLVPMRAIFEQLGAEVEWYGDSEIVHAAKGDQELSYQLGKKIAYVDEEEISLPIPGVYADGSILMPLRFVAETFGFDVRWDTAANAVRIQSASPIEATIEGVQDGNYVVINYNNQSEHMRLAGISPIRNGMEATSYLRSLVPVGTKVGVTFWGGRDRNRNLWAAVYLKDGTLLNQKLVAEGYAKTSVVNDNPYLKRMLAPYQEQAQSRNLGIWSKHDSFIERPIRTASVESGQIAVVTEDGQLWTWGQFYDKPTKLMDDVVQVEVEGDVGFAVKKDGTVWVWGFNNAGAWGNGTQEYEVAETPRRVENLPFIATVRADEMAVMAISNSGDVYAWGSNYSGKLGLERDSWDPLHLDIVKLNWKNVKDVQIGFEYTLVLKNDGTLWKTQKDDTEIDRFKQLSDVASVSLSNTAALALKKDGTVWGWDELRDSYFGTGNDSFTTTPRLIEGLHDIKEIAAGSYHFFAVDAKGTLFGWGSNYFGELGMLSLGEEVTKPAAVSDLSPVAHVFAENGISLFLGSDGKLSGVGRSPYGMLGDDTYRDDWEHLEYHALTEIPFR
;
A
#
# COMPACT_ATOMS: atom_id res chain seq x y z
N MET A 1 -20.22 -83.06 -5.21
CA MET A 1 -19.60 -82.64 -3.93
C MET A 1 -19.69 -81.12 -3.84
N LYS A 2 -20.31 -80.62 -2.76
CA LYS A 2 -20.15 -79.29 -2.08
C LYS A 2 -19.90 -78.06 -2.98
N LYS A 3 -20.61 -76.93 -2.89
CA LYS A 3 -21.53 -76.32 -1.92
C LYS A 3 -22.00 -75.01 -2.63
N THR A 4 -23.30 -74.69 -2.77
CA THR A 4 -24.11 -73.90 -1.81
C THR A 4 -23.85 -72.39 -1.95
N ILE A 5 -24.79 -71.45 -2.12
CA ILE A 5 -26.27 -71.44 -2.17
C ILE A 5 -26.72 -69.97 -2.43
N CYS A 6 -27.85 -69.82 -3.15
CA CYS A 6 -28.99 -68.90 -2.91
C CYS A 6 -28.83 -67.36 -3.00
N LEU A 7 -29.87 -66.57 -3.33
CA LEU A 7 -31.31 -66.82 -3.42
C LEU A 7 -31.98 -65.72 -4.29
N LEU A 8 -32.92 -66.13 -5.16
CA LEU A 8 -34.30 -65.64 -5.44
C LEU A 8 -34.59 -64.11 -5.55
N MET A 9 -35.56 -63.58 -6.31
CA MET A 9 -36.83 -64.02 -6.94
C MET A 9 -37.23 -62.83 -7.88
N SER A 10 -37.51 -62.97 -9.18
CA SER A 10 -38.80 -63.30 -9.85
C SER A 10 -39.94 -62.27 -9.60
N PHE A 11 -40.79 -61.81 -10.53
CA PHE A 11 -41.62 -62.47 -11.58
C PHE A 11 -42.33 -61.35 -12.42
N LEU A 12 -42.51 -61.53 -13.75
CA LEU A 12 -43.68 -61.24 -14.66
C LEU A 12 -44.60 -59.99 -14.45
N LEU A 13 -45.31 -59.37 -15.40
CA LEU A 13 -45.82 -59.64 -16.77
C LEU A 13 -46.49 -58.34 -17.31
N ALA A 14 -46.75 -58.31 -18.62
CA ALA A 14 -47.94 -57.77 -19.30
C ALA A 14 -47.81 -56.43 -20.08
N ILE A 15 -47.99 -56.57 -21.38
CA ILE A 15 -48.20 -55.55 -22.41
C ILE A 15 -49.69 -55.15 -22.39
N LEU A 16 -49.97 -53.85 -22.30
CA LEU A 16 -51.25 -53.27 -22.68
C LEU A 16 -50.99 -52.06 -23.59
N THR A 17 -51.66 -52.07 -24.74
CA THR A 17 -51.66 -51.03 -25.77
C THR A 17 -52.35 -49.75 -25.25
N ALA A 18 -51.68 -48.60 -25.37
CA ALA A 18 -52.30 -47.28 -25.29
C ALA A 18 -52.07 -46.52 -26.59
N SER A 19 -53.16 -46.04 -27.17
CA SER A 19 -53.28 -45.21 -28.37
C SER A 19 -52.39 -43.95 -28.33
N PRO A 20 -52.04 -43.34 -29.48
CA PRO A 20 -51.32 -42.07 -29.48
C PRO A 20 -52.23 -40.99 -28.90
N SER A 21 -51.94 -40.55 -27.68
CA SER A 21 -52.45 -39.27 -27.22
C SER A 21 -51.79 -38.20 -28.09
N TYR A 22 -52.62 -37.44 -28.80
CA TYR A 22 -52.22 -36.16 -29.35
C TYR A 22 -51.77 -35.29 -28.17
N ALA A 23 -50.46 -35.28 -27.89
CA ALA A 23 -49.87 -34.27 -27.05
C ALA A 23 -50.15 -32.94 -27.75
N THR A 24 -50.93 -32.10 -27.09
CA THR A 24 -51.13 -30.71 -27.44
C THR A 24 -49.76 -30.11 -27.73
N GLY A 25 -49.60 -29.52 -28.92
CA GLY A 25 -48.34 -28.97 -29.42
C GLY A 25 -47.90 -27.75 -28.63
N HIS A 26 -47.50 -27.95 -27.37
CA HIS A 26 -46.68 -27.00 -26.66
C HIS A 26 -45.24 -27.17 -27.16
N PRO A 27 -44.56 -26.09 -27.57
CA PRO A 27 -43.13 -26.18 -27.85
C PRO A 27 -42.43 -26.79 -26.63
N ALA A 28 -41.44 -27.66 -26.88
CA ALA A 28 -40.64 -28.21 -25.80
C ALA A 28 -40.18 -27.08 -24.86
N PRO A 29 -40.14 -27.29 -23.54
CA PRO A 29 -39.68 -26.26 -22.62
C PRO A 29 -38.26 -25.84 -22.99
N ILE A 30 -37.96 -24.54 -22.88
CA ILE A 30 -36.62 -24.02 -23.15
C ILE A 30 -35.71 -24.50 -22.02
N SER A 31 -34.72 -25.33 -22.37
CA SER A 31 -33.69 -25.74 -21.41
C SER A 31 -32.55 -24.73 -21.38
N VAL A 32 -31.97 -24.50 -20.21
CA VAL A 32 -30.81 -23.61 -20.04
C VAL A 32 -29.70 -24.39 -19.36
N THR A 33 -28.49 -24.30 -19.89
CA THR A 33 -27.28 -24.83 -19.24
C THR A 33 -26.29 -23.71 -18.96
N ILE A 34 -25.58 -23.79 -17.82
CA ILE A 34 -24.46 -22.92 -17.46
C ILE A 34 -23.22 -23.83 -17.37
N ASP A 35 -22.21 -23.57 -18.20
CA ASP A 35 -20.98 -24.38 -18.27
C ASP A 35 -21.25 -25.89 -18.39
N GLY A 36 -22.27 -26.24 -19.19
CA GLY A 36 -22.68 -27.62 -19.44
C GLY A 36 -23.58 -28.25 -18.37
N LYS A 37 -23.84 -27.56 -17.24
CA LYS A 37 -24.76 -28.03 -16.19
C LYS A 37 -26.17 -27.48 -16.42
N PRO A 38 -27.23 -28.31 -16.35
CA PRO A 38 -28.60 -27.84 -16.50
C PRO A 38 -29.05 -26.97 -15.33
N VAL A 39 -29.77 -25.90 -15.63
CA VAL A 39 -30.42 -25.04 -14.63
C VAL A 39 -31.87 -25.49 -14.45
N SER A 40 -32.26 -25.72 -13.20
CA SER A 40 -33.65 -26.01 -12.83
C SER A 40 -34.40 -24.70 -12.57
N PHE A 41 -35.65 -24.63 -13.01
CA PHE A 41 -36.51 -23.48 -12.80
C PHE A 41 -37.83 -23.91 -12.18
N ASP A 42 -38.27 -23.20 -11.13
CA ASP A 42 -39.61 -23.36 -10.57
C ASP A 42 -40.68 -22.79 -11.52
N THR A 43 -40.35 -21.70 -12.22
CA THR A 43 -41.15 -21.12 -13.28
C THR A 43 -40.48 -21.34 -14.64
N ALA A 44 -41.15 -21.98 -15.59
CA ALA A 44 -40.53 -22.29 -16.88
C ALA A 44 -40.14 -21.02 -17.66
N PRO A 45 -38.94 -20.98 -18.31
CA PRO A 45 -38.60 -19.91 -19.24
C PRO A 45 -39.61 -19.81 -20.40
N ILE A 46 -39.90 -18.59 -20.84
CA ILE A 46 -40.87 -18.31 -21.90
C ILE A 46 -40.25 -17.56 -23.07
N ARG A 47 -40.80 -17.74 -24.26
CA ARG A 47 -40.45 -16.92 -25.43
C ARG A 47 -41.51 -15.84 -25.62
N LYS A 48 -41.10 -14.58 -25.63
CA LYS A 48 -41.99 -13.43 -25.86
C LYS A 48 -41.32 -12.45 -26.83
N GLN A 49 -42.01 -12.11 -27.91
CA GLN A 49 -41.54 -11.12 -28.91
C GLN A 49 -40.09 -11.32 -29.39
N GLY A 50 -39.68 -12.58 -29.59
CA GLY A 50 -38.33 -12.92 -30.07
C GLY A 50 -37.26 -13.03 -28.97
N SER A 51 -37.54 -12.60 -27.74
CA SER A 51 -36.65 -12.77 -26.59
C SER A 51 -37.03 -14.00 -25.76
N VAL A 52 -36.03 -14.68 -25.21
CA VAL A 52 -36.21 -15.69 -24.17
C VAL A 52 -36.17 -14.97 -22.83
N LEU A 53 -37.25 -15.12 -22.06
CA LEU A 53 -37.36 -14.62 -20.70
C LEU A 53 -37.14 -15.79 -19.74
N VAL A 54 -36.20 -15.62 -18.81
CA VAL A 54 -35.85 -16.62 -17.79
C VAL A 54 -36.13 -16.07 -16.40
N PRO A 55 -36.48 -16.91 -15.42
CA PRO A 55 -36.51 -16.50 -14.03
C PRO A 55 -35.17 -15.91 -13.64
N MET A 56 -35.15 -14.60 -13.43
CA MET A 56 -33.93 -13.81 -13.25
C MET A 56 -33.12 -14.35 -12.07
N ARG A 57 -33.79 -14.51 -10.93
CA ARG A 57 -33.20 -15.02 -9.68
C ARG A 57 -32.47 -16.35 -9.88
N ALA A 58 -33.10 -17.30 -10.57
CA ALA A 58 -32.53 -18.63 -10.78
C ALA A 58 -31.25 -18.60 -11.61
N ILE A 59 -31.12 -17.68 -12.57
CA ILE A 59 -29.87 -17.53 -13.32
C ILE A 59 -28.85 -16.74 -12.49
N PHE A 60 -29.23 -15.59 -11.94
CA PHE A 60 -28.33 -14.74 -11.17
C PHE A 60 -27.69 -15.47 -9.98
N GLU A 61 -28.47 -16.21 -9.19
CA GLU A 61 -27.95 -16.99 -8.06
C GLU A 61 -27.00 -18.12 -8.54
N GLN A 62 -27.26 -18.74 -9.69
CA GLN A 62 -26.36 -19.72 -10.30
C GLN A 62 -25.07 -19.08 -10.84
N LEU A 63 -25.15 -17.84 -11.29
CA LEU A 63 -24.00 -17.02 -11.69
C LEU A 63 -23.29 -16.37 -10.48
N GLY A 64 -23.78 -16.60 -9.26
CA GLY A 64 -23.18 -16.15 -8.00
C GLY A 64 -23.56 -14.74 -7.58
N ALA A 65 -24.65 -14.18 -8.12
CA ALA A 65 -25.18 -12.88 -7.72
C ALA A 65 -26.26 -13.04 -6.64
N GLU A 66 -26.30 -12.10 -5.70
CA GLU A 66 -27.39 -11.97 -4.73
C GLU A 66 -28.54 -11.19 -5.35
N VAL A 67 -29.79 -11.53 -5.01
CA VAL A 67 -30.97 -10.90 -5.60
C VAL A 67 -31.96 -10.52 -4.52
N GLU A 68 -32.27 -9.22 -4.42
CA GLU A 68 -33.24 -8.65 -3.50
C GLU A 68 -34.45 -8.09 -4.25
N TRP A 69 -35.62 -8.19 -3.63
CA TRP A 69 -36.87 -7.67 -4.17
C TRP A 69 -37.51 -6.70 -3.19
N TYR A 70 -37.70 -5.46 -3.65
CA TYR A 70 -38.36 -4.40 -2.90
C TYR A 70 -39.81 -4.30 -3.37
N GLY A 71 -40.70 -5.00 -2.66
CA GLY A 71 -42.10 -5.15 -3.06
C GLY A 71 -42.90 -3.85 -3.18
N ASP A 72 -42.56 -2.83 -2.37
CA ASP A 72 -43.28 -1.54 -2.36
C ASP A 72 -42.92 -0.66 -3.57
N SER A 73 -41.71 -0.79 -4.11
CA SER A 73 -41.22 0.00 -5.26
C SER A 73 -41.22 -0.79 -6.58
N GLU A 74 -41.53 -2.09 -6.52
CA GLU A 74 -41.42 -3.06 -7.61
C GLU A 74 -40.01 -3.10 -8.24
N ILE A 75 -38.97 -2.91 -7.42
CA ILE A 75 -37.57 -2.90 -7.85
C ILE A 75 -36.88 -4.20 -7.45
N VAL A 76 -36.20 -4.82 -8.41
CA VAL A 76 -35.22 -5.87 -8.19
C VAL A 76 -33.84 -5.25 -8.13
N HIS A 77 -33.08 -5.59 -7.09
CA HIS A 77 -31.64 -5.36 -7.05
C HIS A 77 -30.93 -6.70 -7.17
N ALA A 78 -29.88 -6.75 -7.98
CA ALA A 78 -28.98 -7.89 -8.03
C ALA A 78 -27.53 -7.41 -7.96
N ALA A 79 -26.69 -8.09 -7.17
CA ALA A 79 -25.30 -7.69 -6.97
C ALA A 79 -24.35 -8.87 -7.09
N LYS A 80 -23.20 -8.67 -7.72
CA LYS A 80 -22.11 -9.66 -7.79
C LYS A 80 -20.76 -8.93 -7.75
N GLY A 81 -20.07 -9.02 -6.62
CA GLY A 81 -18.91 -8.16 -6.38
C GLY A 81 -19.36 -6.69 -6.32
N ASP A 82 -18.63 -5.81 -7.00
CA ASP A 82 -18.95 -4.37 -7.07
C ASP A 82 -19.99 -4.05 -8.15
N GLN A 83 -20.40 -5.04 -8.96
CA GLN A 83 -21.37 -4.83 -10.02
C GLN A 83 -22.78 -4.88 -9.45
N GLU A 84 -23.47 -3.75 -9.52
CA GLU A 84 -24.85 -3.58 -9.07
C GLU A 84 -25.80 -3.46 -10.26
N LEU A 85 -26.91 -4.16 -10.16
CA LEU A 85 -28.01 -4.09 -11.10
C LEU A 85 -29.27 -3.66 -10.37
N SER A 86 -29.98 -2.69 -10.93
CA SER A 86 -31.33 -2.35 -10.49
C SER A 86 -32.30 -2.38 -11.66
N TYR A 87 -33.47 -2.95 -11.43
CA TYR A 87 -34.51 -3.07 -12.44
C TYR A 87 -35.90 -2.89 -11.83
N GLN A 88 -36.65 -1.93 -12.35
CA GLN A 88 -38.06 -1.74 -11.99
C GLN A 88 -38.96 -2.57 -12.90
N LEU A 89 -39.87 -3.36 -12.31
CA LEU A 89 -40.78 -4.24 -13.03
C LEU A 89 -41.58 -3.47 -14.10
N GLY A 90 -41.74 -4.09 -15.28
CA GLY A 90 -42.46 -3.51 -16.41
C GLY A 90 -41.73 -2.41 -17.20
N LYS A 91 -40.52 -2.00 -16.82
CA LYS A 91 -39.70 -1.03 -17.59
C LYS A 91 -38.88 -1.72 -18.69
N LYS A 92 -38.55 -0.97 -19.75
CA LYS A 92 -37.57 -1.39 -20.78
C LYS A 92 -36.15 -0.95 -20.45
N ILE A 93 -35.94 -0.42 -19.25
CA ILE A 93 -34.67 0.15 -18.82
C ILE A 93 -34.29 -0.57 -17.53
N ALA A 94 -33.04 -0.99 -17.45
CA ALA A 94 -32.37 -1.42 -16.24
C ALA A 94 -31.13 -0.56 -16.04
N TYR A 95 -30.60 -0.52 -14.83
CA TYR A 95 -29.33 0.14 -14.54
C TYR A 95 -28.31 -0.91 -14.13
N VAL A 96 -27.11 -0.82 -14.68
CA VAL A 96 -25.94 -1.60 -14.27
C VAL A 96 -24.84 -0.60 -13.93
N ASP A 97 -24.38 -0.58 -12.68
CA ASP A 97 -23.38 0.38 -12.18
C ASP A 97 -23.74 1.84 -12.54
N GLU A 98 -25.00 2.22 -12.32
CA GLU A 98 -25.59 3.52 -12.68
C GLU A 98 -25.71 3.81 -14.20
N GLU A 99 -25.22 2.93 -15.08
CA GLU A 99 -25.37 3.06 -16.54
C GLU A 99 -26.73 2.51 -17.01
N GLU A 100 -27.39 3.26 -17.91
CA GLU A 100 -28.69 2.89 -18.48
C GLU A 100 -28.56 1.79 -19.54
N ILE A 101 -29.16 0.62 -19.29
CA ILE A 101 -29.22 -0.50 -20.22
C ILE A 101 -30.63 -0.67 -20.79
N SER A 102 -30.74 -0.57 -22.12
CA SER A 102 -31.99 -0.79 -22.84
C SER A 102 -32.29 -2.27 -23.03
N LEU A 103 -33.44 -2.72 -22.53
CA LEU A 103 -33.93 -4.08 -22.69
C LEU A 103 -34.77 -4.23 -23.96
N PRO A 104 -34.63 -5.35 -24.70
CA PRO A 104 -35.44 -5.59 -25.90
C PRO A 104 -36.94 -5.61 -25.59
N ILE A 105 -37.30 -6.20 -24.44
CA ILE A 105 -38.65 -6.24 -23.88
C ILE A 105 -38.59 -6.08 -22.36
N PRO A 106 -39.66 -5.55 -21.72
CA PRO A 106 -39.74 -5.51 -20.26
C PRO A 106 -39.75 -6.91 -19.65
N GLY A 107 -39.14 -7.03 -18.49
CA GLY A 107 -39.35 -8.15 -17.60
C GLY A 107 -40.81 -8.24 -17.15
N VAL A 108 -41.27 -9.47 -16.88
CA VAL A 108 -42.65 -9.77 -16.49
C VAL A 108 -42.66 -10.60 -15.21
N TYR A 109 -43.70 -10.43 -14.40
CA TYR A 109 -43.96 -11.29 -13.26
C TYR A 109 -44.85 -12.46 -13.68
N ALA A 110 -44.42 -13.70 -13.45
CA ALA A 110 -45.23 -14.89 -13.67
C ALA A 110 -44.89 -15.97 -12.62
N ASP A 111 -45.92 -16.60 -12.06
CA ASP A 111 -45.84 -17.74 -11.12
C ASP A 111 -44.81 -17.55 -10.00
N GLY A 112 -44.80 -16.37 -9.37
CA GLY A 112 -43.89 -16.07 -8.26
C GLY A 112 -42.49 -15.58 -8.67
N SER A 113 -42.17 -15.59 -9.97
CA SER A 113 -40.85 -15.22 -10.49
C SER A 113 -40.91 -13.99 -11.38
N ILE A 114 -39.86 -13.18 -11.34
CA ILE A 114 -39.63 -12.11 -12.33
C ILE A 114 -38.80 -12.69 -13.46
N LEU A 115 -39.39 -12.76 -14.65
CA LEU A 115 -38.73 -13.25 -15.85
C LEU A 115 -38.16 -12.08 -16.65
N MET A 116 -36.87 -12.16 -17.01
CA MET A 116 -36.16 -11.12 -17.74
C MET A 116 -35.43 -11.64 -18.98
N PRO A 117 -35.09 -10.75 -19.94
CA PRO A 117 -34.33 -11.12 -21.13
C PRO A 117 -33.04 -11.84 -20.76
N LEU A 118 -32.93 -13.10 -21.17
CA LEU A 118 -31.84 -14.00 -20.81
C LEU A 118 -30.45 -13.44 -21.13
N ARG A 119 -30.29 -12.78 -22.29
CA ARG A 119 -29.00 -12.17 -22.66
C ARG A 119 -28.59 -11.12 -21.65
N PHE A 120 -29.49 -10.22 -21.27
CA PHE A 120 -29.23 -9.26 -20.20
C PHE A 120 -28.84 -9.98 -18.90
N VAL A 121 -29.61 -10.97 -18.46
CA VAL A 121 -29.33 -11.71 -17.21
C VAL A 121 -27.98 -12.46 -17.21
N ALA A 122 -27.52 -12.99 -18.35
CA ALA A 122 -26.27 -13.73 -18.41
C ALA A 122 -25.05 -12.85 -18.76
N GLU A 123 -25.19 -11.95 -19.72
CA GLU A 123 -24.11 -11.12 -20.24
C GLU A 123 -23.74 -10.00 -19.25
N THR A 124 -24.69 -9.53 -18.41
CA THR A 124 -24.38 -8.57 -17.33
C THR A 124 -23.21 -9.05 -16.47
N PHE A 125 -23.14 -10.34 -16.16
CA PHE A 125 -22.07 -10.92 -15.33
C PHE A 125 -20.95 -11.59 -16.14
N GLY A 126 -20.78 -11.23 -17.42
CA GLY A 126 -19.65 -11.64 -18.25
C GLY A 126 -19.77 -13.03 -18.88
N PHE A 127 -20.98 -13.58 -19.03
CA PHE A 127 -21.20 -14.88 -19.66
C PHE A 127 -21.70 -14.76 -21.11
N ASP A 128 -21.22 -15.65 -21.98
CA ASP A 128 -21.66 -15.74 -23.36
C ASP A 128 -22.94 -16.57 -23.49
N VAL A 129 -23.93 -16.06 -24.23
CA VAL A 129 -25.19 -16.76 -24.51
C VAL A 129 -25.25 -17.28 -25.95
N ARG A 130 -25.38 -18.60 -26.11
CA ARG A 130 -25.59 -19.27 -27.40
C ARG A 130 -26.93 -20.00 -27.43
N TRP A 131 -27.63 -19.85 -28.56
CA TRP A 131 -28.90 -20.53 -28.82
C TRP A 131 -28.67 -21.78 -29.68
N ASP A 132 -29.16 -22.92 -29.22
CA ASP A 132 -29.19 -24.18 -29.97
C ASP A 132 -30.62 -24.42 -30.47
N THR A 133 -30.85 -24.08 -31.74
CA THR A 133 -32.18 -24.20 -32.37
C THR A 133 -32.65 -25.65 -32.46
N ALA A 134 -31.74 -26.61 -32.62
CA ALA A 134 -32.10 -28.02 -32.80
C ALA A 134 -32.51 -28.67 -31.47
N ALA A 135 -31.85 -28.29 -30.36
CA ALA A 135 -32.15 -28.79 -29.02
C ALA A 135 -33.19 -27.95 -28.26
N ASN A 136 -33.62 -26.82 -28.84
CA ASN A 136 -34.42 -25.80 -28.16
C ASN A 136 -33.83 -25.43 -26.79
N ALA A 137 -32.51 -25.21 -26.78
CA ALA A 137 -31.70 -25.05 -25.59
C ALA A 137 -30.87 -23.78 -25.66
N VAL A 138 -30.63 -23.19 -24.50
CA VAL A 138 -29.71 -22.08 -24.29
C VAL A 138 -28.47 -22.64 -23.61
N ARG A 139 -27.29 -22.27 -24.12
CA ARG A 139 -26.02 -22.52 -23.46
C ARG A 139 -25.42 -21.19 -23.02
N ILE A 140 -25.25 -21.04 -21.72
CA ILE A 140 -24.51 -19.96 -21.07
C ILE A 140 -23.11 -20.51 -20.78
N GLN A 141 -22.07 -19.82 -21.21
CA GLN A 141 -20.68 -20.24 -21.00
C GLN A 141 -19.87 -19.11 -20.39
N SER A 142 -18.95 -19.45 -19.47
CA SER A 142 -17.90 -18.52 -19.04
C SER A 142 -17.12 -18.04 -20.27
N ALA A 143 -16.87 -16.73 -20.39
CA ALA A 143 -16.12 -16.16 -21.52
C ALA A 143 -14.76 -16.87 -21.69
N SER A 144 -14.42 -17.23 -22.93
CA SER A 144 -13.13 -17.89 -23.21
C SER A 144 -11.96 -16.95 -22.85
N PRO A 145 -10.89 -17.44 -22.19
CA PRO A 145 -9.74 -16.61 -21.89
C PRO A 145 -9.15 -16.02 -23.18
N ILE A 146 -8.96 -14.70 -23.21
CA ILE A 146 -8.27 -14.04 -24.30
C ILE A 146 -6.76 -14.28 -24.16
N GLU A 147 -6.03 -14.33 -25.28
CA GLU A 147 -4.57 -14.42 -25.21
C GLU A 147 -3.97 -13.04 -24.90
N ALA A 148 -3.09 -13.00 -23.90
CA ALA A 148 -2.31 -11.82 -23.55
C ALA A 148 -0.82 -12.16 -23.41
N THR A 149 0.02 -11.13 -23.41
CA THR A 149 1.47 -11.23 -23.23
C THR A 149 1.89 -10.50 -21.97
N ILE A 150 2.70 -11.11 -21.11
CA ILE A 150 3.20 -10.45 -19.90
C ILE A 150 4.21 -9.36 -20.28
N GLU A 151 3.97 -8.13 -19.84
CA GLU A 151 4.90 -7.00 -20.00
C GLU A 151 5.71 -6.72 -18.72
N GLY A 152 5.17 -7.08 -17.55
CA GLY A 152 5.84 -6.87 -16.28
C GLY A 152 5.17 -7.58 -15.12
N VAL A 153 5.90 -7.72 -14.01
CA VAL A 153 5.40 -8.27 -12.75
C VAL A 153 5.79 -7.31 -11.63
N GLN A 154 4.77 -6.82 -10.91
CA GLN A 154 4.88 -5.85 -9.83
C GLN A 154 4.67 -6.53 -8.47
N ASP A 155 5.10 -5.86 -7.42
CA ASP A 155 5.09 -6.38 -6.06
C ASP A 155 3.67 -6.55 -5.52
N GLY A 156 3.39 -7.67 -4.85
CA GLY A 156 2.06 -7.96 -4.29
C GLY A 156 1.14 -8.81 -5.17
N ASN A 157 1.69 -9.67 -6.04
CA ASN A 157 0.95 -10.54 -6.98
C ASN A 157 0.22 -9.78 -8.10
N TYR A 158 0.86 -8.76 -8.67
CA TYR A 158 0.34 -8.00 -9.80
C TYR A 158 1.09 -8.34 -11.09
N VAL A 159 0.34 -8.40 -12.19
CA VAL A 159 0.90 -8.63 -13.52
C VAL A 159 0.42 -7.55 -14.47
N VAL A 160 1.34 -7.05 -15.31
CA VAL A 160 1.03 -6.15 -16.41
C VAL A 160 0.98 -6.99 -17.67
N ILE A 161 -0.11 -6.87 -18.43
CA ILE A 161 -0.31 -7.61 -19.67
C ILE A 161 -0.53 -6.69 -20.85
N ASN A 162 -0.20 -7.17 -22.04
CA ASN A 162 -0.61 -6.62 -23.31
C ASN A 162 -1.61 -7.56 -23.98
N TYR A 163 -2.79 -7.06 -24.32
CA TYR A 163 -3.72 -7.72 -25.22
C TYR A 163 -4.31 -6.69 -26.18
N ASN A 164 -4.56 -7.08 -27.43
CA ASN A 164 -5.11 -6.18 -28.45
C ASN A 164 -4.38 -4.83 -28.57
N ASN A 165 -3.05 -4.80 -28.38
CA ASN A 165 -2.22 -3.59 -28.32
C ASN A 165 -2.58 -2.60 -27.19
N GLN A 166 -3.19 -3.08 -26.12
CA GLN A 166 -3.46 -2.32 -24.90
C GLN A 166 -2.74 -2.96 -23.72
N SER A 167 -2.02 -2.13 -22.96
CA SER A 167 -1.39 -2.54 -21.71
C SER A 167 -2.37 -2.35 -20.56
N GLU A 168 -2.53 -3.37 -19.72
CA GLU A 168 -3.43 -3.35 -18.58
C GLU A 168 -2.74 -3.88 -17.31
N HIS A 169 -3.02 -3.20 -16.19
CA HIS A 169 -2.59 -3.62 -14.87
C HIS A 169 -3.64 -4.55 -14.27
N MET A 170 -3.19 -5.74 -13.88
CA MET A 170 -4.06 -6.76 -13.33
C MET A 170 -3.64 -7.19 -11.95
N ARG A 171 -4.66 -7.40 -11.12
CA ARG A 171 -4.52 -8.06 -9.84
C ARG A 171 -4.99 -9.50 -9.95
N LEU A 172 -4.17 -10.41 -9.41
CA LEU A 172 -4.49 -11.82 -9.35
C LEU A 172 -5.63 -12.09 -8.33
N ALA A 173 -6.78 -12.54 -8.84
CA ALA A 173 -8.00 -12.66 -8.05
C ALA A 173 -7.94 -13.68 -6.89
N GLY A 174 -8.36 -13.26 -5.69
CA GLY A 174 -8.66 -14.16 -4.57
C GLY A 174 -7.50 -14.79 -3.81
N ILE A 175 -6.33 -14.17 -3.89
CA ILE A 175 -5.16 -14.56 -3.11
C ILE A 175 -4.59 -13.37 -2.34
N SER A 176 -4.05 -13.64 -1.16
CA SER A 176 -3.20 -12.72 -0.40
C SER A 176 -1.80 -13.32 -0.31
N PRO A 177 -0.72 -12.53 -0.40
CA PRO A 177 0.62 -13.08 -0.21
C PRO A 177 0.77 -13.62 1.23
N ILE A 178 1.55 -14.69 1.41
CA ILE A 178 1.80 -15.28 2.74
C ILE A 178 2.83 -14.44 3.54
N ARG A 179 3.56 -13.54 2.85
CA ARG A 179 4.64 -12.65 3.33
C ARG A 179 4.59 -11.32 2.55
N ASN A 180 5.61 -10.46 2.69
CA ASN A 180 5.86 -9.15 2.08
C ASN A 180 5.77 -9.04 0.53
N GLY A 181 5.14 -9.98 -0.17
CA GLY A 181 4.98 -9.95 -1.62
C GLY A 181 6.26 -10.25 -2.41
N MET A 182 7.47 -10.02 -1.89
CA MET A 182 8.73 -10.11 -2.65
C MET A 182 9.12 -11.53 -3.08
N GLU A 183 8.97 -12.55 -2.22
CA GLU A 183 9.21 -13.95 -2.61
C GLU A 183 8.18 -14.40 -3.66
N ALA A 184 6.91 -14.02 -3.46
CA ALA A 184 5.84 -14.32 -4.39
C ALA A 184 6.04 -13.60 -5.73
N THR A 185 6.53 -12.36 -5.70
CA THR A 185 6.82 -11.55 -6.87
C THR A 185 8.05 -12.05 -7.62
N SER A 186 9.10 -12.45 -6.90
CA SER A 186 10.29 -13.08 -7.47
C SER A 186 9.95 -14.42 -8.12
N TYR A 187 9.12 -15.23 -7.44
CA TYR A 187 8.62 -16.47 -7.99
C TYR A 187 7.72 -16.22 -9.20
N LEU A 188 6.82 -15.24 -9.14
CA LEU A 188 5.95 -14.85 -10.25
C LEU A 188 6.76 -14.36 -11.46
N ARG A 189 7.82 -13.55 -11.26
CA ARG A 189 8.78 -13.17 -12.32
C ARG A 189 9.46 -14.38 -12.93
N SER A 190 9.77 -15.41 -12.14
CA SER A 190 10.36 -16.66 -12.64
C SER A 190 9.36 -17.55 -13.38
N LEU A 191 8.10 -17.56 -12.95
CA LEU A 191 7.03 -18.41 -13.47
C LEU A 191 6.43 -17.84 -14.76
N VAL A 192 6.31 -16.52 -14.85
CA VAL A 192 5.77 -15.77 -15.99
C VAL A 192 6.69 -14.60 -16.36
N PRO A 193 7.91 -14.85 -16.87
CA PRO A 193 8.82 -13.78 -17.29
C PRO A 193 8.22 -12.94 -18.43
N VAL A 194 8.71 -11.70 -18.57
CA VAL A 194 8.31 -10.77 -19.64
C VAL A 194 8.36 -11.46 -21.02
N GLY A 195 7.29 -11.30 -21.79
CA GLY A 195 7.07 -11.96 -23.08
C GLY A 195 6.30 -13.28 -22.99
N THR A 196 6.00 -13.79 -21.79
CA THR A 196 5.22 -15.02 -21.61
C THR A 196 3.78 -14.83 -22.09
N LYS A 197 3.27 -15.81 -22.83
CA LYS A 197 1.86 -15.86 -23.27
C LYS A 197 0.99 -16.52 -22.21
N VAL A 198 -0.11 -15.85 -21.87
CA VAL A 198 -1.08 -16.30 -20.86
C VAL A 198 -2.51 -16.17 -21.40
N GLY A 199 -3.41 -17.01 -20.90
CA GLY A 199 -4.84 -16.83 -21.09
C GLY A 199 -5.39 -15.91 -20.00
N VAL A 200 -6.28 -14.99 -20.34
CA VAL A 200 -6.83 -14.01 -19.39
C VAL A 200 -8.33 -13.94 -19.53
N THR A 201 -9.04 -14.13 -18.42
CA THR A 201 -10.48 -13.87 -18.34
C THR A 201 -10.70 -12.71 -17.39
N PHE A 202 -11.25 -11.61 -17.90
CA PHE A 202 -11.61 -10.44 -17.09
C PHE A 202 -12.94 -10.67 -16.38
N TRP A 203 -13.05 -10.14 -15.16
CA TRP A 203 -14.27 -10.20 -14.36
C TRP A 203 -14.70 -8.78 -13.99
N GLY A 204 -15.97 -8.45 -14.29
CA GLY A 204 -16.64 -7.24 -13.80
C GLY A 204 -16.04 -5.90 -14.27
N GLY A 205 -16.35 -4.85 -13.51
CA GLY A 205 -15.78 -3.51 -13.66
C GLY A 205 -14.36 -3.38 -13.07
N ARG A 206 -13.75 -2.22 -13.27
CA ARG A 206 -12.44 -1.91 -12.66
C ARG A 206 -12.61 -1.59 -11.18
N ASP A 207 -11.63 -1.95 -10.36
CA ASP A 207 -11.66 -1.54 -8.94
C ASP A 207 -11.45 -0.03 -8.78
N ARG A 208 -11.56 0.46 -7.54
CA ARG A 208 -11.32 1.87 -7.22
C ARG A 208 -9.93 2.42 -7.67
N ASN A 209 -8.93 1.60 -8.11
CA ASN A 209 -7.60 2.02 -8.67
C ASN A 209 -7.52 1.80 -10.18
N ARG A 210 -8.65 1.50 -10.82
CA ARG A 210 -8.73 1.21 -12.26
C ARG A 210 -8.03 -0.09 -12.67
N ASN A 211 -7.71 -1.00 -11.75
CA ASN A 211 -7.17 -2.32 -12.12
C ASN A 211 -8.30 -3.24 -12.63
N LEU A 212 -7.95 -4.09 -13.59
CA LEU A 212 -8.84 -5.14 -14.04
C LEU A 212 -8.63 -6.39 -13.19
N TRP A 213 -9.71 -6.90 -12.64
CA TRP A 213 -9.72 -8.20 -11.96
C TRP A 213 -9.78 -9.29 -13.01
N ALA A 214 -8.80 -10.19 -12.96
CA ALA A 214 -8.70 -11.22 -13.96
C ALA A 214 -8.20 -12.55 -13.39
N ALA A 215 -8.70 -13.63 -13.98
CA ALA A 215 -8.09 -14.93 -13.88
C ALA A 215 -7.01 -15.05 -14.95
N VAL A 216 -5.79 -15.35 -14.53
CA VAL A 216 -4.67 -15.61 -15.42
C VAL A 216 -4.39 -17.09 -15.48
N TYR A 217 -4.36 -17.63 -16.68
CA TYR A 217 -4.13 -19.03 -16.98
C TYR A 217 -2.77 -19.18 -17.64
N LEU A 218 -1.97 -20.09 -17.09
CA LEU A 218 -0.76 -20.58 -17.73
C LEU A 218 -1.13 -21.34 -19.02
N LYS A 219 -0.14 -21.58 -19.87
CA LYS A 219 -0.32 -22.25 -21.17
C LYS A 219 -0.93 -23.66 -21.05
N ASP A 220 -0.72 -24.34 -19.92
CA ASP A 220 -1.28 -25.65 -19.61
C ASP A 220 -2.74 -25.59 -19.08
N GLY A 221 -3.31 -24.39 -18.97
CA GLY A 221 -4.64 -24.15 -18.41
C GLY A 221 -4.67 -24.03 -16.89
N THR A 222 -3.52 -24.15 -16.21
CA THR A 222 -3.44 -23.99 -14.75
C THR A 222 -3.67 -22.53 -14.38
N LEU A 223 -4.53 -22.28 -13.38
CA LEU A 223 -4.72 -20.94 -12.84
C LEU A 223 -3.43 -20.49 -12.13
N LEU A 224 -2.94 -19.32 -12.46
CA LEU A 224 -1.71 -18.76 -11.88
C LEU A 224 -1.79 -18.70 -10.34
N ASN A 225 -2.97 -18.35 -9.82
CA ASN A 225 -3.22 -18.23 -8.38
C ASN A 225 -3.18 -19.58 -7.68
N GLN A 226 -3.70 -20.62 -8.34
CA GLN A 226 -3.63 -21.99 -7.84
C GLN A 226 -2.18 -22.45 -7.73
N LYS A 227 -1.33 -22.08 -8.71
CA LYS A 227 0.10 -22.38 -8.69
C LYS A 227 0.81 -21.66 -7.54
N LEU A 228 0.53 -20.37 -7.35
CA LEU A 228 1.10 -19.59 -6.24
C LEU A 228 0.72 -20.15 -4.86
N VAL A 229 -0.51 -20.61 -4.69
CA VAL A 229 -0.98 -21.22 -3.43
C VAL A 229 -0.36 -22.59 -3.19
N ALA A 230 -0.32 -23.45 -4.20
CA ALA A 230 0.25 -24.79 -4.09
C ALA A 230 1.74 -24.76 -3.70
N GLU A 231 2.45 -23.71 -4.13
CA GLU A 231 3.90 -23.55 -3.92
C GLU A 231 4.21 -22.69 -2.68
N GLY A 232 3.20 -22.29 -1.91
CA GLY A 232 3.36 -21.59 -0.63
C GLY A 232 3.70 -20.10 -0.73
N TYR A 233 3.58 -19.49 -1.91
CA TYR A 233 3.85 -18.05 -2.12
C TYR A 233 2.62 -17.17 -1.85
N ALA A 234 1.42 -17.75 -1.96
CA ALA A 234 0.18 -17.07 -1.64
C ALA A 234 -0.74 -17.96 -0.81
N LYS A 235 -1.61 -17.35 -0.02
CA LYS A 235 -2.72 -18.02 0.65
C LYS A 235 -4.00 -17.54 0.00
N THR A 236 -5.01 -18.40 0.00
CA THR A 236 -6.38 -17.92 -0.19
C THR A 236 -6.61 -16.82 0.84
N SER A 237 -7.15 -15.66 0.41
CA SER A 237 -7.29 -14.49 1.28
C SER A 237 -8.07 -14.83 2.56
N VAL A 238 -7.37 -14.89 3.69
CA VAL A 238 -7.91 -15.04 5.06
C VAL A 238 -7.09 -14.11 5.95
N VAL A 239 -7.75 -13.27 6.75
CA VAL A 239 -7.45 -12.93 8.17
C VAL A 239 -8.02 -11.54 8.54
N ASN A 240 -8.92 -11.51 9.53
CA ASN A 240 -8.75 -10.75 10.79
C ASN A 240 -9.73 -11.29 11.85
N ASP A 241 -9.22 -11.58 13.06
CA ASP A 241 -9.92 -12.34 14.11
C ASP A 241 -10.88 -11.47 14.93
N ASN A 242 -11.75 -10.74 14.24
CA ASN A 242 -12.77 -9.88 14.85
C ASN A 242 -14.09 -10.67 14.98
N PRO A 243 -14.66 -10.85 16.19
CA PRO A 243 -15.90 -11.62 16.41
C PRO A 243 -17.12 -11.08 15.66
N TYR A 244 -17.14 -9.77 15.38
CA TYR A 244 -18.18 -9.10 14.61
C TYR A 244 -18.01 -9.33 13.10
N LEU A 245 -16.78 -9.26 12.57
CA LEU A 245 -16.44 -9.63 11.18
C LEU A 245 -16.64 -11.12 10.91
N LYS A 246 -16.30 -12.01 11.85
CA LYS A 246 -16.59 -13.46 11.77
C LYS A 246 -18.08 -13.74 11.61
N ARG A 247 -18.95 -12.96 12.28
CA ARG A 247 -20.40 -13.16 12.21
C ARG A 247 -21.02 -12.68 10.90
N MET A 248 -20.43 -11.68 10.25
CA MET A 248 -20.87 -11.18 8.93
C MET A 248 -20.24 -11.93 7.76
N LEU A 249 -18.96 -12.30 7.84
CA LEU A 249 -18.20 -12.86 6.72
C LEU A 249 -18.17 -14.40 6.67
N ALA A 250 -18.51 -15.11 7.76
CA ALA A 250 -18.46 -16.58 7.77
C ALA A 250 -19.30 -17.26 6.67
N PRO A 251 -20.55 -16.82 6.35
CA PRO A 251 -21.33 -17.43 5.26
C PRO A 251 -20.69 -17.20 3.87
N TYR A 252 -20.10 -16.02 3.67
CA TYR A 252 -19.42 -15.64 2.43
C TYR A 252 -18.05 -16.32 2.27
N GLN A 253 -17.37 -16.61 3.39
CA GLN A 253 -16.10 -17.35 3.44
C GLN A 253 -16.30 -18.86 3.22
N GLU A 254 -17.38 -19.47 3.71
CA GLU A 254 -17.76 -20.84 3.37
C GLU A 254 -18.14 -20.98 1.88
N GLN A 255 -18.80 -19.96 1.30
CA GLN A 255 -19.04 -19.91 -0.14
C GLN A 255 -17.77 -19.69 -0.96
N ALA A 256 -16.88 -18.78 -0.54
CA ALA A 256 -15.61 -18.51 -1.20
C ALA A 256 -14.65 -19.71 -1.19
N GLN A 257 -14.55 -20.44 -0.07
CA GLN A 257 -13.76 -21.67 0.05
C GLN A 257 -14.36 -22.85 -0.73
N SER A 258 -15.69 -22.96 -0.80
CA SER A 258 -16.34 -24.00 -1.61
C SER A 258 -16.33 -23.70 -3.11
N ARG A 259 -16.00 -22.47 -3.52
CA ARG A 259 -16.06 -22.00 -4.93
C ARG A 259 -14.77 -21.39 -5.50
N ASN A 260 -13.67 -21.29 -4.75
CA ASN A 260 -12.40 -20.67 -5.18
C ASN A 260 -12.55 -19.22 -5.71
N LEU A 261 -13.35 -18.38 -5.04
CA LEU A 261 -13.52 -16.97 -5.37
C LEU A 261 -13.03 -16.13 -4.19
N GLY A 262 -12.14 -15.15 -4.40
CA GLY A 262 -11.61 -14.37 -3.28
C GLY A 262 -11.74 -12.86 -3.44
N ILE A 263 -11.47 -12.17 -2.33
CA ILE A 263 -11.98 -10.83 -1.98
C ILE A 263 -10.82 -9.80 -2.04
N TRP A 264 -11.20 -8.54 -2.28
CA TRP A 264 -10.52 -7.33 -2.75
C TRP A 264 -9.29 -6.77 -1.97
N SER A 265 -8.31 -6.16 -2.69
CA SER A 265 -7.62 -4.89 -2.32
C SER A 265 -6.93 -4.25 -3.56
N LYS A 266 -6.34 -3.05 -3.48
CA LYS A 266 -6.11 -2.07 -4.59
C LYS A 266 -4.66 -1.50 -4.56
N HIS A 267 -3.98 -1.20 -5.71
CA HIS A 267 -2.88 -0.18 -5.79
C HIS A 267 -2.95 0.79 -6.99
N ASP A 268 -2.56 2.06 -6.78
CA ASP A 268 -2.50 3.18 -7.75
C ASP A 268 -1.30 3.05 -8.72
N SER A 269 -1.35 3.75 -9.87
CA SER A 269 -0.23 3.80 -10.84
C SER A 269 0.99 4.54 -10.28
N PHE A 270 2.20 4.07 -10.59
CA PHE A 270 3.46 4.70 -10.18
C PHE A 270 3.60 6.12 -10.74
N ILE A 271 4.08 7.05 -9.92
CA ILE A 271 4.57 8.35 -10.36
C ILE A 271 6.04 8.18 -10.76
N GLU A 272 6.33 8.31 -12.05
CA GLU A 272 7.69 8.14 -12.62
C GLU A 272 8.36 9.53 -12.77
N ARG A 273 8.96 10.02 -11.69
CA ARG A 273 9.76 11.25 -11.59
C ARG A 273 11.00 11.01 -10.72
N PRO A 274 12.22 11.11 -11.28
CA PRO A 274 13.45 10.88 -10.54
C PRO A 274 13.52 11.67 -9.23
N ILE A 275 13.80 10.96 -8.15
CA ILE A 275 13.85 11.53 -6.80
C ILE A 275 15.24 12.11 -6.53
N ARG A 276 15.28 13.36 -6.06
CA ARG A 276 16.50 13.99 -5.52
C ARG A 276 16.70 13.64 -4.06
N THR A 277 15.66 13.82 -3.25
CA THR A 277 15.71 13.59 -1.80
C THR A 277 14.31 13.29 -1.27
N ALA A 278 14.26 12.62 -0.13
CA ALA A 278 13.03 12.43 0.64
C ALA A 278 13.24 12.88 2.08
N SER A 279 12.14 12.99 2.80
CA SER A 279 12.09 13.09 4.26
C SER A 279 10.84 12.33 4.70
N VAL A 280 10.91 11.71 5.87
CA VAL A 280 9.86 10.85 6.40
C VAL A 280 9.76 11.07 7.89
N GLU A 281 8.57 10.98 8.45
CA GLU A 281 8.32 10.93 9.89
C GLU A 281 6.98 10.20 10.11
N SER A 282 6.58 9.94 11.36
CA SER A 282 5.38 9.18 11.73
C SER A 282 4.09 9.66 11.07
N GLY A 283 3.96 10.93 10.69
CA GLY A 283 2.76 11.47 10.05
C GLY A 283 2.83 11.61 8.53
N GLN A 284 4.01 11.69 7.92
CA GLN A 284 4.14 12.18 6.55
C GLN A 284 5.43 11.72 5.85
N ILE A 285 5.32 11.47 4.55
CA ILE A 285 6.46 11.36 3.64
C ILE A 285 6.43 12.59 2.75
N ALA A 286 7.60 13.16 2.49
CA ALA A 286 7.78 14.18 1.48
C ALA A 286 8.95 13.85 0.57
N VAL A 287 8.78 14.10 -0.72
CA VAL A 287 9.73 13.77 -1.79
C VAL A 287 9.95 15.01 -2.64
N VAL A 288 11.22 15.32 -2.91
CA VAL A 288 11.63 16.33 -3.88
C VAL A 288 12.19 15.62 -5.11
N THR A 289 11.62 15.89 -6.26
CA THR A 289 12.09 15.37 -7.55
C THR A 289 13.29 16.16 -8.07
N GLU A 290 14.04 15.62 -9.02
CA GLU A 290 15.19 16.30 -9.62
C GLU A 290 14.85 17.61 -10.34
N ASP A 291 13.64 17.71 -10.91
CA ASP A 291 13.11 18.95 -11.50
C ASP A 291 12.64 19.97 -10.44
N GLY A 292 12.65 19.60 -9.16
CA GLY A 292 12.36 20.46 -8.02
C GLY A 292 10.89 20.50 -7.61
N GLN A 293 10.12 19.47 -7.93
CA GLN A 293 8.74 19.35 -7.46
C GLN A 293 8.73 18.72 -6.07
N LEU A 294 7.98 19.32 -5.15
CA LEU A 294 7.70 18.75 -3.84
C LEU A 294 6.38 17.98 -3.89
N TRP A 295 6.41 16.73 -3.44
CA TRP A 295 5.27 15.84 -3.27
C TRP A 295 5.20 15.37 -1.83
N THR A 296 4.00 15.21 -1.27
CA THR A 296 3.82 14.69 0.09
C THR A 296 2.53 13.89 0.24
N TRP A 297 2.52 12.98 1.23
CA TRP A 297 1.37 12.15 1.62
C TRP A 297 1.54 11.58 3.03
N GLY A 298 0.48 10.97 3.54
CA GLY A 298 0.31 10.52 4.93
C GLY A 298 -0.91 11.17 5.58
N GLN A 299 -0.70 11.86 6.69
CA GLN A 299 -1.74 12.46 7.53
C GLN A 299 -2.70 13.38 6.76
N PHE A 300 -2.18 14.22 5.87
CA PHE A 300 -2.99 15.21 5.12
C PHE A 300 -3.45 14.73 3.74
N TYR A 301 -2.71 13.82 3.11
CA TYR A 301 -3.01 13.32 1.77
C TYR A 301 -2.86 11.80 1.74
N ASP A 302 -3.90 11.09 1.33
CA ASP A 302 -3.94 9.62 1.26
C ASP A 302 -2.99 9.02 0.20
N LYS A 303 -2.46 9.86 -0.70
CA LYS A 303 -1.57 9.47 -1.79
C LYS A 303 -0.62 10.61 -2.16
N PRO A 304 0.49 10.31 -2.86
CA PRO A 304 1.45 11.33 -3.27
C PRO A 304 0.78 12.51 -3.98
N THR A 305 0.84 13.68 -3.35
CA THR A 305 0.19 14.91 -3.81
C THR A 305 1.25 15.99 -4.02
N LYS A 306 1.29 16.57 -5.23
CA LYS A 306 2.22 17.65 -5.53
C LYS A 306 1.80 18.91 -4.78
N LEU A 307 2.73 19.49 -4.04
CA LEU A 307 2.49 20.64 -3.18
C LEU A 307 3.06 21.95 -3.75
N MET A 308 4.28 21.92 -4.30
CA MET A 308 4.91 23.10 -4.91
C MET A 308 6.06 22.75 -5.86
N ASP A 309 6.63 23.77 -6.50
CA ASP A 309 7.75 23.70 -7.43
C ASP A 309 8.97 24.51 -6.94
N ASP A 310 10.12 24.29 -7.57
CA ASP A 310 11.42 24.93 -7.31
C ASP A 310 11.98 24.67 -5.90
N VAL A 311 11.71 23.50 -5.35
CA VAL A 311 12.23 23.05 -4.06
C VAL A 311 13.59 22.38 -4.24
N VAL A 312 14.50 22.62 -3.30
CA VAL A 312 15.85 22.01 -3.25
C VAL A 312 16.06 21.12 -2.04
N GLN A 313 15.34 21.37 -0.95
CA GLN A 313 15.40 20.58 0.27
C GLN A 313 14.01 20.51 0.90
N VAL A 314 13.72 19.38 1.53
CA VAL A 314 12.49 19.13 2.28
C VAL A 314 12.85 18.49 3.62
N GLU A 315 12.04 18.77 4.63
CA GLU A 315 12.10 18.14 5.95
C GLU A 315 10.68 18.01 6.50
N VAL A 316 10.32 16.85 7.04
CA VAL A 316 9.06 16.63 7.75
C VAL A 316 9.36 16.10 9.13
N GLU A 317 8.74 16.71 10.15
CA GLU A 317 8.97 16.43 11.57
C GLU A 317 7.62 16.44 12.29
N GLY A 318 7.26 15.34 12.96
CA GLY A 318 5.89 15.05 13.38
C GLY A 318 4.87 15.35 12.28
N ASP A 319 4.03 16.35 12.55
CA ASP A 319 2.96 16.81 11.66
C ASP A 319 3.23 18.19 11.03
N VAL A 320 4.49 18.66 11.06
CA VAL A 320 4.95 19.88 10.38
C VAL A 320 5.92 19.53 9.26
N GLY A 321 5.90 20.29 8.17
CA GLY A 321 6.84 20.12 7.07
C GLY A 321 7.43 21.44 6.62
N PHE A 322 8.69 21.40 6.21
CA PHE A 322 9.46 22.53 5.74
C PHE A 322 10.06 22.26 4.36
N ALA A 323 10.19 23.32 3.58
CA ALA A 323 10.86 23.28 2.29
C ALA A 323 11.73 24.52 2.08
N VAL A 324 12.90 24.32 1.50
CA VAL A 324 13.75 25.41 0.99
C VAL A 324 13.65 25.44 -0.52
N LYS A 325 13.34 26.61 -1.08
CA LYS A 325 13.29 26.83 -2.52
C LYS A 325 14.65 27.25 -3.09
N LYS A 326 14.82 27.12 -4.41
CA LYS A 326 16.03 27.55 -5.14
C LYS A 326 16.41 29.01 -4.93
N ASP A 327 15.44 29.87 -4.62
CA ASP A 327 15.63 31.29 -4.33
C ASP A 327 16.00 31.57 -2.86
N GLY A 328 16.19 30.52 -2.05
CA GLY A 328 16.56 30.59 -0.65
C GLY A 328 15.41 30.91 0.30
N THR A 329 14.15 30.94 -0.20
CA THR A 329 12.98 31.11 0.67
C THR A 329 12.62 29.82 1.40
N VAL A 330 12.22 29.95 2.67
CA VAL A 330 11.74 28.84 3.50
C VAL A 330 10.22 28.85 3.54
N TRP A 331 9.63 27.66 3.40
CA TRP A 331 8.19 27.44 3.42
C TRP A 331 7.86 26.38 4.47
N VAL A 332 6.68 26.50 5.07
CA VAL A 332 6.18 25.61 6.12
C VAL A 332 4.72 25.23 5.86
N TRP A 333 4.34 24.00 6.17
CA TRP A 333 2.97 23.50 6.20
C TRP A 333 2.77 22.58 7.40
N GLY A 334 1.53 22.19 7.69
CA GLY A 334 1.19 21.36 8.85
C GLY A 334 0.96 22.17 10.12
N PHE A 335 1.16 21.55 11.28
CA PHE A 335 0.84 22.14 12.60
C PHE A 335 1.82 23.23 13.02
N ASN A 336 1.35 24.22 13.78
CA ASN A 336 2.19 25.25 14.40
C ASN A 336 2.59 24.93 15.85
N ASN A 337 2.95 23.68 16.10
CA ASN A 337 3.36 23.26 17.44
C ASN A 337 4.62 24.03 17.85
N ALA A 338 4.63 24.55 19.09
CA ALA A 338 5.72 25.36 19.64
C ALA A 338 6.13 26.59 18.81
N GLY A 339 5.31 27.07 17.88
CA GLY A 339 5.66 28.20 17.01
C GLY A 339 6.56 27.83 15.82
N ALA A 340 6.54 26.55 15.39
CA ALA A 340 7.30 26.03 14.24
C ALA A 340 7.19 26.90 12.98
N TRP A 341 6.13 27.68 12.82
CA TRP A 341 5.96 28.59 11.70
C TRP A 341 6.83 29.86 11.71
N GLY A 342 7.46 30.21 12.85
CA GLY A 342 8.38 31.35 12.94
C GLY A 342 7.73 32.72 12.70
N ASN A 343 6.44 32.86 12.98
CA ASN A 343 5.64 34.07 12.74
C ASN A 343 5.23 34.80 14.04
N GLY A 344 5.84 34.47 15.17
CA GLY A 344 5.50 35.06 16.48
C GLY A 344 4.20 34.51 17.09
N THR A 345 3.54 33.50 16.48
CA THR A 345 2.33 32.90 17.02
C THR A 345 2.51 31.40 17.30
N GLN A 346 1.76 30.91 18.28
CA GLN A 346 1.52 29.49 18.50
C GLN A 346 0.02 29.27 18.41
N GLU A 347 -0.41 28.51 17.41
CA GLU A 347 -1.82 28.26 17.13
C GLU A 347 -2.02 26.75 17.01
N TYR A 348 -3.17 26.24 17.48
CA TYR A 348 -3.56 24.85 17.22
C TYR A 348 -4.14 24.67 15.81
N GLU A 349 -3.92 25.64 14.92
CA GLU A 349 -4.37 25.61 13.54
C GLU A 349 -3.34 24.91 12.65
N VAL A 350 -3.83 24.29 11.57
CA VAL A 350 -3.04 23.53 10.59
C VAL A 350 -2.99 24.30 9.28
N ALA A 351 -1.80 24.41 8.69
CA ALA A 351 -1.62 24.97 7.36
C ALA A 351 -1.53 23.83 6.34
N GLU A 352 -2.64 23.43 5.72
CA GLU A 352 -2.64 22.40 4.67
C GLU A 352 -1.93 22.87 3.38
N THR A 353 -1.85 24.18 3.19
CA THR A 353 -1.13 24.80 2.08
C THR A 353 0.15 25.48 2.58
N PRO A 354 1.27 25.35 1.86
CA PRO A 354 2.53 25.94 2.29
C PRO A 354 2.46 27.45 2.36
N ARG A 355 3.04 27.99 3.43
CA ARG A 355 3.21 29.42 3.63
C ARG A 355 4.68 29.76 3.79
N ARG A 356 5.04 30.96 3.39
CA ARG A 356 6.43 31.43 3.52
C ARG A 356 6.73 31.80 4.98
N VAL A 357 7.90 31.39 5.45
CA VAL A 357 8.49 31.91 6.69
C VAL A 357 9.17 33.23 6.36
N GLU A 358 8.65 34.32 6.93
CA GLU A 358 9.11 35.68 6.63
C GLU A 358 10.36 36.06 7.46
N ASN A 359 11.01 37.17 7.09
CA ASN A 359 12.16 37.75 7.80
C ASN A 359 13.44 36.90 7.84
N LEU A 360 13.55 35.87 7.00
CA LEU A 360 14.79 35.13 6.78
C LEU A 360 15.57 35.67 5.57
N PRO A 361 16.92 35.62 5.60
CA PRO A 361 17.75 35.89 4.41
C PRO A 361 17.68 34.70 3.43
N PHE A 362 18.60 34.64 2.46
CA PHE A 362 18.77 33.44 1.64
C PHE A 362 19.23 32.26 2.49
N ILE A 363 18.36 31.26 2.65
CA ILE A 363 18.60 30.03 3.42
C ILE A 363 19.09 28.92 2.50
N ALA A 364 20.07 28.16 2.97
CA ALA A 364 20.66 27.02 2.30
C ALA A 364 19.98 25.70 2.71
N THR A 365 19.71 25.55 4.00
CA THR A 365 19.04 24.39 4.57
C THR A 365 18.24 24.81 5.80
N VAL A 366 17.14 24.12 6.04
CA VAL A 366 16.43 24.12 7.31
C VAL A 366 16.65 22.78 7.99
N ARG A 367 16.61 22.77 9.32
CA ARG A 367 16.60 21.61 10.20
C ARG A 367 15.53 21.81 11.26
N ALA A 368 14.75 20.80 11.57
CA ALA A 368 13.70 20.85 12.57
C ALA A 368 13.74 19.60 13.45
N ASP A 369 13.13 19.73 14.63
CA ASP A 369 12.45 18.62 15.29
C ASP A 369 10.97 19.01 15.46
N GLU A 370 10.16 18.18 16.14
CA GLU A 370 8.73 18.45 16.36
C GLU A 370 8.41 19.84 16.95
N MET A 371 9.35 20.49 17.62
CA MET A 371 9.12 21.72 18.37
C MET A 371 10.14 22.83 18.14
N ALA A 372 11.29 22.56 17.52
CA ALA A 372 12.39 23.50 17.33
C ALA A 372 12.84 23.52 15.89
N VAL A 373 13.24 24.70 15.40
CA VAL A 373 13.66 24.87 14.01
C VAL A 373 14.91 25.73 13.94
N MET A 374 15.84 25.34 13.07
CA MET A 374 17.02 26.09 12.72
C MET A 374 17.15 26.22 11.20
N ALA A 375 17.27 27.45 10.71
CA ALA A 375 17.61 27.75 9.33
C ALA A 375 19.07 28.21 9.22
N ILE A 376 19.81 27.68 8.25
CA ILE A 376 21.23 27.98 8.02
C ILE A 376 21.36 28.69 6.67
N SER A 377 21.98 29.87 6.66
CA SER A 377 22.26 30.60 5.42
C SER A 377 23.45 30.00 4.66
N ASN A 378 23.64 30.40 3.39
CA ASN A 378 24.84 30.04 2.61
C ASN A 378 26.16 30.53 3.24
N SER A 379 26.13 31.51 4.14
CA SER A 379 27.31 31.99 4.86
C SER A 379 27.57 31.24 6.17
N GLY A 380 26.72 30.28 6.53
CA GLY A 380 26.80 29.54 7.80
C GLY A 380 26.30 30.33 9.01
N ASP A 381 25.49 31.37 8.81
CA ASP A 381 24.73 32.02 9.88
C ASP A 381 23.51 31.16 10.23
N VAL A 382 23.21 31.03 11.52
CA VAL A 382 22.10 30.21 12.02
C VAL A 382 21.00 31.08 12.61
N TYR A 383 19.76 30.75 12.26
CA TYR A 383 18.53 31.39 12.73
C TYR A 383 17.68 30.32 13.39
N ALA A 384 17.25 30.54 14.63
CA ALA A 384 16.56 29.54 15.45
C ALA A 384 15.23 30.09 15.99
N TRP A 385 14.22 29.22 16.09
CA TRP A 385 12.94 29.52 16.74
C TRP A 385 12.28 28.22 17.22
N GLY A 386 11.20 28.36 17.98
CA GLY A 386 10.49 27.25 18.60
C GLY A 386 10.96 26.97 20.03
N SER A 387 10.94 25.70 20.42
CA SER A 387 11.25 25.23 21.77
C SER A 387 12.75 25.21 22.04
N ASN A 388 13.19 25.99 23.02
CA ASN A 388 14.52 25.88 23.66
C ASN A 388 14.48 25.00 24.92
N TYR A 389 13.54 24.06 25.00
CA TYR A 389 13.56 23.05 26.06
C TYR A 389 14.92 22.32 26.04
N SER A 390 15.49 22.08 27.22
CA SER A 390 16.86 21.55 27.38
C SER A 390 18.01 22.38 26.78
N GLY A 391 17.78 23.63 26.35
CA GLY A 391 18.82 24.48 25.75
C GLY A 391 19.18 24.10 24.31
N LYS A 392 18.32 23.33 23.62
CA LYS A 392 18.59 22.81 22.27
C LYS A 392 18.70 23.89 21.19
N LEU A 393 18.15 25.09 21.39
CA LEU A 393 18.38 26.20 20.47
C LEU A 393 19.72 26.92 20.68
N GLY A 394 20.45 26.59 21.76
CA GLY A 394 21.68 27.31 22.13
C GLY A 394 21.41 28.75 22.59
N LEU A 395 20.26 28.94 23.23
CA LEU A 395 19.85 30.18 23.87
C LEU A 395 19.82 29.95 25.39
N GLU A 396 19.91 31.01 26.18
CA GLU A 396 19.68 30.91 27.63
C GLU A 396 18.29 30.31 27.88
N ARG A 397 18.23 29.29 28.73
CA ARG A 397 16.99 28.57 29.02
C ARG A 397 16.23 29.28 30.12
N ASP A 398 15.01 29.72 29.82
CA ASP A 398 14.00 30.03 30.83
C ASP A 398 13.07 28.82 31.02
N SER A 399 13.02 28.27 32.22
CA SER A 399 12.14 27.14 32.53
C SER A 399 10.65 27.49 32.51
N TRP A 400 10.31 28.78 32.61
CA TRP A 400 8.93 29.26 32.62
C TRP A 400 8.44 29.68 31.23
N ASP A 401 9.36 30.03 30.34
CA ASP A 401 9.07 30.41 28.96
C ASP A 401 10.11 29.77 28.01
N PRO A 402 9.98 28.46 27.74
CA PRO A 402 10.95 27.75 26.92
C PRO A 402 10.74 28.00 25.41
N LEU A 403 9.79 28.83 24.99
CA LEU A 403 9.42 29.03 23.60
C LEU A 403 9.95 30.36 23.06
N HIS A 404 10.63 30.32 21.92
CA HIS A 404 11.03 31.50 21.15
C HIS A 404 10.20 31.56 19.87
N LEU A 405 9.06 32.25 19.91
CA LEU A 405 8.12 32.32 18.78
C LEU A 405 8.63 33.20 17.63
N ASP A 406 9.55 34.11 17.92
CA ASP A 406 10.24 34.93 16.93
C ASP A 406 11.58 34.32 16.53
N ILE A 407 11.98 34.57 15.29
CA ILE A 407 13.25 34.10 14.73
C ILE A 407 14.42 34.84 15.37
N VAL A 408 15.33 34.09 15.98
CA VAL A 408 16.55 34.61 16.63
C VAL A 408 17.78 34.23 15.81
N LYS A 409 18.63 35.21 15.46
CA LYS A 409 19.94 34.94 14.87
C LYS A 409 20.94 34.55 15.97
N LEU A 410 21.52 33.36 15.87
CA LEU A 410 22.54 32.87 16.80
C LEU A 410 23.92 33.46 16.49
N ASN A 411 24.78 33.58 17.51
CA ASN A 411 26.15 34.06 17.34
C ASN A 411 27.16 32.92 17.07
N TRP A 412 26.72 31.86 16.41
CA TRP A 412 27.61 30.79 15.97
C TRP A 412 28.34 31.18 14.69
N LYS A 413 29.49 30.56 14.43
CA LYS A 413 30.35 30.87 13.29
C LYS A 413 30.71 29.61 12.53
N ASN A 414 30.76 29.73 11.20
CA ASN A 414 31.19 28.69 10.28
C ASN A 414 30.38 27.40 10.41
N VAL A 415 29.07 27.51 10.67
CA VAL A 415 28.19 26.34 10.77
C VAL A 415 27.96 25.78 9.36
N LYS A 416 28.10 24.47 9.24
CA LYS A 416 27.84 23.71 8.01
C LYS A 416 26.46 23.06 8.07
N ASP A 417 26.16 22.40 9.18
CA ASP A 417 24.90 21.70 9.40
C ASP A 417 24.60 21.62 10.90
N VAL A 418 23.33 21.37 11.24
CA VAL A 418 22.89 21.08 12.60
C VAL A 418 22.00 19.84 12.60
N GLN A 419 21.91 19.17 13.75
CA GLN A 419 20.91 18.13 14.00
C GLN A 419 20.34 18.39 15.38
N ILE A 420 19.02 18.60 15.46
CA ILE A 420 18.34 19.02 16.68
C ILE A 420 17.87 17.75 17.40
N GLY A 421 18.42 17.48 18.59
CA GLY A 421 18.05 16.34 19.42
C GLY A 421 17.17 16.75 20.59
N PHE A 422 16.85 15.78 21.44
CA PHE A 422 16.00 16.02 22.59
C PHE A 422 16.71 16.80 23.70
N GLU A 423 17.97 16.46 24.00
CA GLU A 423 18.77 17.10 25.05
C GLU A 423 19.65 18.23 24.49
N TYR A 424 20.20 18.06 23.29
CA TYR A 424 21.08 19.06 22.69
C TYR A 424 21.02 19.05 21.16
N THR A 425 21.45 20.15 20.55
CA THR A 425 21.68 20.23 19.11
C THR A 425 23.15 19.96 18.81
N LEU A 426 23.42 19.06 17.87
CA LEU A 426 24.74 18.91 17.26
C LEU A 426 24.99 20.00 16.23
N VAL A 427 26.18 20.60 16.28
CA VAL A 427 26.59 21.68 15.37
C VAL A 427 27.86 21.26 14.65
N LEU A 428 27.72 20.89 13.38
CA LEU A 428 28.84 20.57 12.50
C LEU A 428 29.36 21.86 11.86
N LYS A 429 30.65 22.15 12.04
CA LYS A 429 31.29 23.32 11.39
C LYS A 429 31.94 22.96 10.06
N ASN A 430 32.15 23.97 9.22
CA ASN A 430 32.77 23.83 7.90
C ASN A 430 34.20 23.26 7.93
N ASP A 431 34.90 23.39 9.06
CA ASP A 431 36.23 22.81 9.28
C ASP A 431 36.20 21.32 9.66
N GLY A 432 35.01 20.72 9.79
CA GLY A 432 34.84 19.32 10.21
C GLY A 432 34.94 19.10 11.72
N THR A 433 34.87 20.17 12.52
CA THR A 433 34.72 20.06 13.98
C THR A 433 33.26 19.92 14.38
N LEU A 434 32.99 19.09 15.38
CA LEU A 434 31.66 18.85 15.92
C LEU A 434 31.52 19.47 17.31
N TRP A 435 30.38 20.12 17.53
CA TRP A 435 30.02 20.81 18.76
C TRP A 435 28.60 20.43 19.20
N LYS A 436 28.22 20.75 20.43
CA LYS A 436 26.84 20.63 20.91
C LYS A 436 26.39 21.84 21.70
N THR A 437 25.08 22.07 21.76
CA THR A 437 24.51 23.05 22.68
C THR A 437 24.62 22.58 24.14
N GLN A 438 24.41 23.54 25.04
CA GLN A 438 24.43 23.34 26.47
C GLN A 438 23.11 23.83 27.05
N LYS A 439 22.69 23.22 28.15
CA LYS A 439 21.35 23.40 28.71
C LYS A 439 21.01 24.81 29.14
N ASP A 440 21.98 25.52 29.72
CA ASP A 440 21.80 26.84 30.32
C ASP A 440 22.89 27.83 29.84
N ASP A 441 23.39 27.65 28.60
CA ASP A 441 24.47 28.47 28.03
C ASP A 441 24.25 28.71 26.53
N THR A 442 24.66 29.89 26.07
CA THR A 442 24.65 30.26 24.65
C THR A 442 25.91 29.80 23.91
N GLU A 443 26.98 29.50 24.65
CA GLU A 443 28.19 28.89 24.09
C GLU A 443 27.96 27.40 23.79
N ILE A 444 28.57 26.92 22.71
CA ILE A 444 28.54 25.52 22.31
C ILE A 444 29.84 24.81 22.70
N ASP A 445 29.73 23.54 23.04
CA ASP A 445 30.80 22.71 23.57
C ASP A 445 31.38 21.78 22.50
N ARG A 446 32.71 21.75 22.36
CA ARG A 446 33.37 20.93 21.32
C ARG A 446 33.51 19.46 21.74
N PHE A 447 33.17 18.55 20.83
CA PHE A 447 33.58 17.14 20.93
C PHE A 447 35.07 16.99 20.64
N LYS A 448 35.92 17.03 21.68
CA LYS A 448 37.39 16.97 21.55
C LYS A 448 37.92 15.65 20.98
N GLN A 449 37.13 14.57 21.06
CA GLN A 449 37.50 13.24 20.58
C GLN A 449 37.25 13.06 19.08
N LEU A 450 36.48 13.96 18.45
CA LEU A 450 36.13 13.90 17.04
C LEU A 450 36.77 15.06 16.27
N SER A 451 37.21 14.75 15.06
CA SER A 451 37.70 15.69 14.07
C SER A 451 37.47 15.10 12.68
N ASP A 452 37.52 15.94 11.65
CA ASP A 452 37.24 15.54 10.27
C ASP A 452 35.88 14.86 10.10
N VAL A 453 34.87 15.35 10.82
CA VAL A 453 33.49 14.92 10.67
C VAL A 453 32.95 15.43 9.33
N ALA A 454 32.38 14.53 8.54
CA ALA A 454 31.81 14.78 7.23
C ALA A 454 30.31 15.08 7.31
N SER A 455 29.58 14.25 8.07
CA SER A 455 28.15 14.39 8.36
C SER A 455 27.83 13.83 9.75
N VAL A 456 26.65 14.19 10.24
CA VAL A 456 26.07 13.72 11.49
C VAL A 456 24.61 13.36 11.26
N SER A 457 24.10 12.44 12.07
CA SER A 457 22.68 12.14 12.16
C SER A 457 22.37 11.92 13.63
N LEU A 458 21.30 12.55 14.11
CA LEU A 458 20.91 12.53 15.52
C LEU A 458 19.42 12.26 15.57
N SER A 459 19.03 11.31 16.40
CA SER A 459 17.63 11.09 16.77
C SER A 459 17.50 11.17 18.30
N ASN A 460 16.26 11.09 18.80
CA ASN A 460 15.91 11.24 20.21
C ASN A 460 16.78 10.45 21.21
N THR A 461 17.44 9.36 20.80
CA THR A 461 18.19 8.52 21.73
C THR A 461 19.67 8.44 21.46
N ALA A 462 20.15 8.75 20.26
CA ALA A 462 21.54 8.51 19.90
C ALA A 462 22.01 9.36 18.71
N ALA A 463 23.32 9.58 18.70
CA ALA A 463 24.01 10.32 17.66
C ALA A 463 24.95 9.41 16.87
N LEU A 464 25.06 9.69 15.58
CA LEU A 464 26.06 9.15 14.68
C LEU A 464 26.88 10.29 14.06
N ALA A 465 28.18 10.06 13.89
CA ALA A 465 29.08 10.91 13.13
C ALA A 465 29.84 10.07 12.11
N LEU A 466 29.72 10.45 10.84
CA LEU A 466 30.53 9.91 9.75
C LEU A 466 31.75 10.81 9.58
N LYS A 467 32.94 10.23 9.65
CA LYS A 467 34.20 10.94 9.36
C LYS A 467 34.55 10.86 7.87
N LYS A 468 35.38 11.80 7.40
CA LYS A 468 35.87 11.86 6.01
C LYS A 468 36.66 10.61 5.58
N ASP A 469 37.18 9.84 6.54
CA ASP A 469 37.88 8.58 6.29
C ASP A 469 36.94 7.37 6.15
N GLY A 470 35.62 7.58 6.19
CA GLY A 470 34.61 6.52 6.05
C GLY A 470 34.33 5.75 7.34
N THR A 471 34.90 6.16 8.48
CA THR A 471 34.59 5.56 9.79
C THR A 471 33.35 6.19 10.42
N VAL A 472 32.54 5.36 11.09
CA VAL A 472 31.32 5.80 11.79
C VAL A 472 31.53 5.72 13.28
N TRP A 473 31.16 6.79 13.97
CA TRP A 473 31.23 6.91 15.43
C TRP A 473 29.83 7.15 15.98
N GLY A 474 29.51 6.59 17.14
CA GLY A 474 28.22 6.79 17.79
C GLY A 474 28.30 6.95 19.30
N TRP A 475 27.29 7.59 19.88
CA TRP A 475 27.12 7.76 21.33
C TRP A 475 25.66 8.02 21.69
N ASP A 476 25.34 7.77 22.95
CA ASP A 476 23.98 7.87 23.47
C ASP A 476 23.65 9.30 23.93
N GLU A 477 22.45 9.76 23.63
CA GLU A 477 21.89 11.02 24.12
C GLU A 477 21.19 10.84 25.49
N LEU A 478 20.35 9.80 25.64
CA LEU A 478 19.47 9.60 26.80
C LEU A 478 19.91 8.50 27.77
N ARG A 479 20.94 7.75 27.42
CA ARG A 479 21.42 6.51 28.07
C ARG A 479 20.43 5.36 28.06
N ASP A 480 19.58 5.32 27.05
CA ASP A 480 18.52 4.32 26.90
C ASP A 480 18.52 3.70 25.47
N SER A 481 19.53 3.99 24.64
CA SER A 481 19.62 3.50 23.26
C SER A 481 20.38 2.17 23.14
N TYR A 482 19.90 1.28 22.27
CA TYR A 482 20.47 -0.05 22.03
C TYR A 482 21.64 0.02 21.03
N PHE A 483 22.82 0.44 21.51
CA PHE A 483 24.03 0.48 20.69
C PHE A 483 24.61 -0.89 20.35
N GLY A 484 25.10 -1.00 19.12
CA GLY A 484 25.54 -2.25 18.52
C GLY A 484 26.91 -2.82 18.96
N THR A 485 27.20 -2.92 20.27
CA THR A 485 28.50 -3.44 20.76
C THR A 485 28.44 -4.57 21.78
N GLY A 486 27.28 -5.20 21.99
CA GLY A 486 27.16 -6.42 22.83
C GLY A 486 27.69 -6.22 24.25
N ASN A 487 26.92 -5.50 25.07
CA ASN A 487 27.12 -5.19 26.50
C ASN A 487 28.41 -4.46 26.90
N ASP A 488 28.30 -3.14 27.13
CA ASP A 488 28.41 -2.57 28.48
C ASP A 488 27.98 -1.09 28.48
N SER A 489 26.72 -0.86 28.89
CA SER A 489 26.14 0.35 29.47
C SER A 489 26.46 1.71 28.79
N PHE A 490 25.59 2.12 27.86
CA PHE A 490 25.27 3.51 27.48
C PHE A 490 26.38 4.56 27.64
N THR A 491 27.20 4.73 26.60
CA THR A 491 28.29 5.73 26.68
C THR A 491 27.87 7.06 26.07
N THR A 492 27.93 8.12 26.86
CA THR A 492 27.65 9.51 26.44
C THR A 492 28.86 10.18 25.74
N THR A 493 29.81 9.39 25.24
CA THR A 493 31.02 9.86 24.56
C THR A 493 31.21 9.09 23.26
N PRO A 494 31.65 9.74 22.16
CA PRO A 494 31.80 9.08 20.87
C PRO A 494 32.67 7.81 20.91
N ARG A 495 32.18 6.73 20.29
CA ARG A 495 32.92 5.47 20.10
C ARG A 495 32.84 5.01 18.65
N LEU A 496 33.91 4.41 18.16
CA LEU A 496 33.95 3.79 16.84
C LEU A 496 32.95 2.63 16.77
N ILE A 497 32.17 2.58 15.70
CA ILE A 497 31.28 1.45 15.40
C ILE A 497 32.05 0.45 14.53
N GLU A 498 32.37 -0.70 15.11
CA GLU A 498 33.14 -1.75 14.46
C GLU A 498 32.33 -2.47 13.37
N GLY A 499 33.03 -2.98 12.34
CA GLY A 499 32.41 -3.74 11.23
C GLY A 499 31.89 -2.89 10.07
N LEU A 500 32.03 -1.56 10.16
CA LEU A 500 31.70 -0.61 9.09
C LEU A 500 32.98 -0.05 8.46
N HIS A 501 33.06 -0.08 7.12
CA HIS A 501 34.20 0.41 6.35
C HIS A 501 33.70 1.12 5.08
N ASP A 502 34.44 2.13 4.63
CA ASP A 502 34.14 2.89 3.41
C ASP A 502 32.70 3.44 3.34
N ILE A 503 32.19 3.90 4.49
CA ILE A 503 30.84 4.45 4.61
C ILE A 503 30.76 5.82 3.93
N LYS A 504 29.72 6.02 3.13
CA LYS A 504 29.41 7.30 2.46
C LYS A 504 28.22 8.04 3.09
N GLU A 505 27.33 7.33 3.78
CA GLU A 505 26.09 7.89 4.30
C GLU A 505 25.66 7.17 5.59
N ILE A 506 25.02 7.90 6.49
CA ILE A 506 24.49 7.43 7.77
C ILE A 506 23.09 8.02 7.98
N ALA A 507 22.23 7.29 8.68
CA ALA A 507 20.92 7.78 9.13
C ALA A 507 20.55 7.14 10.48
N ALA A 508 19.77 7.84 11.29
CA ALA A 508 19.33 7.40 12.60
C ALA A 508 17.83 7.68 12.76
N GLY A 509 17.03 6.65 12.99
CA GLY A 509 15.69 6.82 13.55
C GLY A 509 15.72 6.73 15.08
N SER A 510 14.57 6.65 15.74
CA SER A 510 14.45 6.72 17.21
C SER A 510 15.33 5.71 17.95
N TYR A 511 15.40 4.47 17.47
CA TYR A 511 16.15 3.38 18.13
C TYR A 511 16.91 2.49 17.15
N HIS A 512 16.94 2.87 15.87
CA HIS A 512 17.53 2.09 14.79
C HIS A 512 18.38 2.98 13.90
N PHE A 513 19.35 2.37 13.23
CA PHE A 513 20.45 3.09 12.61
C PHE A 513 20.86 2.42 11.32
N PHE A 514 21.35 3.25 10.40
CA PHE A 514 21.85 2.81 9.11
C PHE A 514 23.20 3.40 8.76
N ALA A 515 23.93 2.65 7.95
CA ALA A 515 25.10 3.12 7.22
C ALA A 515 25.07 2.54 5.80
N VAL A 516 25.48 3.33 4.81
CA VAL A 516 25.60 2.89 3.42
C VAL A 516 27.06 2.99 3.00
N ASP A 517 27.61 1.89 2.48
CA ASP A 517 28.97 1.89 1.95
C ASP A 517 29.05 2.49 0.53
N ALA A 518 30.28 2.72 0.05
CA ALA A 518 30.52 3.24 -1.30
C ALA A 518 29.98 2.37 -2.45
N LYS A 519 29.64 1.09 -2.19
CA LYS A 519 29.06 0.16 -3.16
C LYS A 519 27.53 0.15 -3.12
N GLY A 520 26.92 0.86 -2.17
CA GLY A 520 25.47 0.86 -1.95
C GLY A 520 24.98 -0.29 -1.07
N THR A 521 25.87 -0.98 -0.34
CA THR A 521 25.45 -1.95 0.68
C THR A 521 24.87 -1.18 1.87
N LEU A 522 23.62 -1.47 2.22
CA LEU A 522 22.96 -0.95 3.41
C LEU A 522 23.26 -1.84 4.62
N PHE A 523 23.73 -1.24 5.70
CA PHE A 523 23.89 -1.87 7.00
C PHE A 523 22.86 -1.28 7.96
N GLY A 524 22.15 -2.13 8.69
CA GLY A 524 21.18 -1.74 9.73
C GLY A 524 21.55 -2.32 11.10
N TRP A 525 21.26 -1.58 12.17
CA TRP A 525 21.35 -2.07 13.56
C TRP A 525 20.42 -1.29 14.50
N GLY A 526 20.20 -1.81 15.71
CA GLY A 526 19.26 -1.25 16.70
C GLY A 526 17.91 -1.98 16.72
N SER A 527 16.83 -1.25 17.03
CA SER A 527 15.47 -1.77 17.07
C SER A 527 15.06 -2.34 15.71
N ASN A 528 14.44 -3.52 15.73
CA ASN A 528 13.70 -4.08 14.60
C ASN A 528 12.36 -4.67 15.07
N TYR A 529 11.78 -4.10 16.15
CA TYR A 529 10.52 -4.57 16.73
C TYR A 529 9.34 -4.36 15.80
N PHE A 530 9.39 -3.38 14.91
CA PHE A 530 8.38 -3.06 13.91
C PHE A 530 8.85 -3.28 12.47
N GLY A 531 10.04 -3.87 12.28
CA GLY A 531 10.65 -4.08 10.97
C GLY A 531 11.38 -2.85 10.43
N GLU A 532 11.75 -1.90 11.29
CA GLU A 532 12.36 -0.62 10.94
C GLU A 532 13.65 -0.76 10.13
N LEU A 533 14.36 -1.89 10.27
CA LEU A 533 15.58 -2.21 9.53
C LEU A 533 15.33 -2.90 8.18
N GLY A 534 14.10 -3.33 7.90
CA GLY A 534 13.78 -4.13 6.72
C GLY A 534 14.37 -5.54 6.73
N MET A 535 14.75 -6.06 7.90
CA MET A 535 15.38 -7.39 8.07
C MET A 535 14.39 -8.48 8.50
N LEU A 536 14.70 -9.74 8.16
CA LEU A 536 13.84 -10.91 8.43
C LEU A 536 13.69 -11.28 9.92
N SER A 537 14.64 -10.91 10.78
CA SER A 537 14.60 -11.19 12.22
C SER A 537 13.71 -10.17 12.93
N LEU A 538 12.41 -10.48 13.05
CA LEU A 538 11.43 -9.64 13.73
C LEU A 538 11.50 -9.81 15.25
N GLY A 539 11.20 -8.72 15.97
CA GLY A 539 11.08 -8.75 17.44
C GLY A 539 12.41 -8.94 18.18
N GLU A 540 13.53 -8.77 17.46
CA GLU A 540 14.87 -8.85 18.00
C GLU A 540 15.63 -7.56 17.72
N GLU A 541 16.49 -7.18 18.66
CA GLU A 541 17.44 -6.11 18.47
C GLU A 541 18.63 -6.61 17.65
N VAL A 542 19.00 -5.84 16.63
CA VAL A 542 20.21 -6.09 15.86
C VAL A 542 21.36 -5.36 16.54
N THR A 543 22.07 -6.08 17.41
CA THR A 543 23.08 -5.50 18.30
C THR A 543 24.45 -5.28 17.65
N LYS A 544 24.59 -5.36 16.33
CA LYS A 544 25.79 -4.97 15.56
C LYS A 544 25.38 -4.64 14.13
N PRO A 545 26.09 -3.74 13.41
CA PRO A 545 25.80 -3.48 12.00
C PRO A 545 25.72 -4.78 11.19
N ALA A 546 24.58 -5.00 10.54
CA ALA A 546 24.32 -6.15 9.72
C ALA A 546 23.83 -5.72 8.34
N ALA A 547 24.33 -6.36 7.29
CA ALA A 547 23.90 -6.05 5.93
C ALA A 547 22.42 -6.40 5.74
N VAL A 548 21.65 -5.46 5.20
CA VAL A 548 20.26 -5.69 4.76
C VAL A 548 20.31 -6.32 3.38
N SER A 549 19.74 -7.52 3.23
CA SER A 549 19.71 -8.25 1.96
C SER A 549 18.56 -7.82 1.06
N ASP A 550 18.58 -8.26 -0.19
CA ASP A 550 17.46 -8.17 -1.14
C ASP A 550 17.04 -6.75 -1.58
N LEU A 551 17.93 -5.77 -1.38
CA LEU A 551 17.82 -4.40 -1.91
C LEU A 551 18.67 -4.21 -3.17
N SER A 552 18.21 -3.37 -4.10
CA SER A 552 19.10 -2.76 -5.10
C SER A 552 20.15 -1.89 -4.37
N PRO A 553 21.34 -1.66 -4.96
CA PRO A 553 22.34 -0.83 -4.31
C PRO A 553 21.75 0.52 -3.92
N VAL A 554 21.83 0.85 -2.62
CA VAL A 554 21.16 2.02 -2.03
C VAL A 554 21.95 3.28 -2.37
N ALA A 555 21.26 4.23 -3.01
CA ALA A 555 21.79 5.56 -3.28
C ALA A 555 21.74 6.42 -2.02
N HIS A 556 20.57 6.47 -1.37
CA HIS A 556 20.28 7.26 -0.18
C HIS A 556 19.39 6.52 0.83
N VAL A 557 19.58 6.83 2.11
CA VAL A 557 18.78 6.29 3.23
C VAL A 557 18.21 7.45 4.04
N PHE A 558 16.92 7.35 4.36
CA PHE A 558 16.21 8.29 5.21
C PHE A 558 15.59 7.49 6.36
N ALA A 559 15.83 7.88 7.60
CA ALA A 559 15.29 7.17 8.75
C ALA A 559 14.94 8.20 9.80
N GLU A 560 13.72 8.11 10.29
CA GLU A 560 13.20 8.97 11.35
C GLU A 560 12.16 8.22 12.15
N ASN A 561 12.14 8.49 13.45
CA ASN A 561 11.29 7.80 14.41
C ASN A 561 11.27 6.26 14.25
N GLY A 562 10.15 5.68 13.84
CA GLY A 562 10.00 4.23 13.63
C GLY A 562 9.91 3.80 12.16
N ILE A 563 10.24 4.68 11.21
CA ILE A 563 10.05 4.47 9.77
C ILE A 563 11.35 4.76 9.00
N SER A 564 11.59 4.03 7.92
CA SER A 564 12.77 4.23 7.07
C SER A 564 12.41 4.16 5.60
N LEU A 565 13.06 4.99 4.78
CA LEU A 565 13.00 4.96 3.33
C LEU A 565 14.38 4.67 2.73
N PHE A 566 14.40 3.90 1.64
CA PHE A 566 15.59 3.58 0.88
C PHE A 566 15.36 3.97 -0.57
N LEU A 567 16.21 4.88 -1.07
CA LEU A 567 16.24 5.22 -2.49
C LEU A 567 17.32 4.38 -3.17
N GLY A 568 16.90 3.45 -4.02
CA GLY A 568 17.78 2.62 -4.82
C GLY A 568 18.47 3.42 -5.93
N SER A 569 19.66 2.97 -6.33
CA SER A 569 20.37 3.48 -7.52
C SER A 569 19.62 3.26 -8.83
N ASP A 570 18.60 2.40 -8.82
CA ASP A 570 17.65 2.19 -9.91
C ASP A 570 16.46 3.17 -9.88
N GLY A 571 16.44 4.15 -8.96
CA GLY A 571 15.41 5.18 -8.82
C GLY A 571 14.23 4.76 -7.94
N LYS A 572 14.16 3.50 -7.51
CA LYS A 572 13.04 3.01 -6.70
C LYS A 572 13.12 3.54 -5.28
N LEU A 573 12.00 4.06 -4.79
CA LEU A 573 11.81 4.38 -3.39
C LEU A 573 11.10 3.22 -2.70
N SER A 574 11.70 2.68 -1.65
CA SER A 574 11.09 1.67 -0.78
C SER A 574 11.01 2.18 0.65
N GLY A 575 10.04 1.72 1.44
CA GLY A 575 9.96 2.03 2.86
C GLY A 575 9.68 0.81 3.74
N VAL A 576 9.99 0.94 5.02
CA VAL A 576 9.88 -0.09 6.08
C VAL A 576 9.55 0.56 7.42
N GLY A 577 9.16 -0.25 8.42
CA GLY A 577 8.87 0.23 9.77
C GLY A 577 7.45 0.79 9.89
N ARG A 578 7.15 1.52 10.96
CA ARG A 578 5.79 1.97 11.28
C ARG A 578 5.22 2.88 10.17
N SER A 579 4.06 2.52 9.60
CA SER A 579 3.38 3.31 8.55
C SER A 579 1.98 3.74 9.01
N PRO A 580 1.87 4.76 9.88
CA PRO A 580 0.57 5.37 10.17
C PRO A 580 -0.04 5.90 8.87
N TYR A 581 -1.36 6.03 8.81
CA TYR A 581 -2.06 6.62 7.65
C TYR A 581 -1.85 5.93 6.29
N GLY A 582 -1.30 4.71 6.26
CA GLY A 582 -1.06 3.98 5.00
C GLY A 582 0.05 4.60 4.15
N MET A 583 0.99 5.31 4.77
CA MET A 583 2.05 6.08 4.11
C MET A 583 2.95 5.27 3.19
N LEU A 584 3.16 3.98 3.45
CA LEU A 584 3.93 3.11 2.56
C LEU A 584 3.10 2.57 1.39
N GLY A 585 1.83 2.97 1.26
CA GLY A 585 0.93 2.55 0.19
C GLY A 585 0.07 1.33 0.55
N ASP A 586 -0.05 1.00 1.84
CA ASP A 586 -0.92 -0.05 2.35
C ASP A 586 -2.28 0.48 2.82
N ASP A 587 -3.36 -0.22 2.46
CA ASP A 587 -4.75 0.08 2.87
C ASP A 587 -4.99 -0.15 4.39
N THR A 588 -3.98 -0.06 5.26
CA THR A 588 -4.07 -0.37 6.70
C THR A 588 -4.09 0.89 7.56
N TYR A 589 -5.23 1.58 7.62
CA TYR A 589 -5.50 2.55 8.70
C TYR A 589 -5.76 1.79 10.02
N ARG A 590 -4.99 2.05 11.08
CA ARG A 590 -5.24 1.53 12.44
C ARG A 590 -4.95 2.58 13.51
N ASP A 591 -5.92 2.75 14.41
CA ASP A 591 -5.95 3.76 15.47
C ASP A 591 -5.65 3.14 16.87
N ASP A 592 -5.08 1.93 16.91
CA ASP A 592 -4.81 1.19 18.15
C ASP A 592 -3.33 0.82 18.30
N TRP A 593 -2.71 1.38 19.35
CA TRP A 593 -1.34 1.07 19.78
C TRP A 593 -1.09 -0.42 20.09
N GLU A 594 -2.15 -1.25 20.16
CA GLU A 594 -2.06 -2.67 20.43
C GLU A 594 -1.88 -3.53 19.17
N HIS A 595 -2.01 -2.98 17.95
CA HIS A 595 -2.05 -3.75 16.69
C HIS A 595 -1.10 -3.21 15.62
N LEU A 596 0.14 -2.89 16.01
CA LEU A 596 1.23 -2.49 15.12
C LEU A 596 1.53 -3.62 14.14
N GLU A 597 1.01 -3.52 12.92
CA GLU A 597 1.41 -4.41 11.83
C GLU A 597 2.81 -4.02 11.38
N TYR A 598 3.67 -5.03 11.29
CA TYR A 598 5.00 -4.95 10.72
C TYR A 598 4.90 -4.48 9.27
N HIS A 599 5.70 -3.50 8.87
CA HIS A 599 5.80 -3.17 7.46
C HIS A 599 7.08 -3.73 6.87
N ALA A 600 6.82 -4.64 5.94
CA ALA A 600 7.73 -5.10 4.91
C ALA A 600 8.49 -3.97 4.22
N LEU A 601 9.64 -4.31 3.63
CA LEU A 601 10.18 -3.54 2.53
C LEU A 601 9.10 -3.42 1.44
N THR A 602 8.56 -2.22 1.31
CA THR A 602 7.43 -1.90 0.45
C THR A 602 7.89 -0.89 -0.56
N GLU A 603 7.79 -1.21 -1.84
CA GLU A 603 8.05 -0.24 -2.89
C GLU A 603 6.94 0.81 -2.89
N ILE A 604 7.30 2.07 -2.68
CA ILE A 604 6.37 3.19 -2.74
C ILE A 604 6.07 3.45 -4.23
N PRO A 605 4.82 3.78 -4.59
CA PRO A 605 4.43 4.07 -5.98
C PRO A 605 4.97 5.42 -6.51
N PHE A 606 6.27 5.71 -6.27
CA PHE A 606 7.01 6.89 -6.67
C PHE A 606 8.44 6.48 -7.04
N ARG A 607 8.89 6.74 -8.28
CA ARG A 607 10.17 6.30 -8.85
C ARG A 607 10.85 7.39 -9.64
#